data_AF-A0A8T5LCC8-F1
#
_entry.id   AF-A0A8T5LCC8-F1
#
_cell.length_a   1.000
_cell.length_b   1.000
_cell.length_c   1.000
_cell.angle_alpha   90.00
_cell.angle_beta   90.00
_cell.angle_gamma   90.00
#
_symmetry.space_group_name_H-M   'P 1'
#
loop_
_entity.id
_entity.type
_entity.pdbx_description
1 polymer ?
#
loop_
_entity_poly.entity_id
_entity_poly.type
_entity_poly.pdbx_seq_one_letter_code
_entity_poly.pdbx_strand_id
1 'polypeptide(L)' 'NWDAVYDNILLRSKIKKEIVDVAEKTNIPDILEAGFNVLSNNAFHKISDKVGQEVGLPVGERVFPLWQKWLNDKVRKLKI' A
#
# COMPACT_ATOMS: atom_id res chain seq x y z
N ASN A 1 -13.93 17.38 -2.22
CA ASN A 1 -12.85 18.01 -1.43
C ASN A 1 -11.54 17.74 -2.17
N TRP A 2 -10.85 18.78 -2.65
CA TRP A 2 -9.63 18.66 -3.48
C TRP A 2 -8.43 18.14 -2.66
N ASP A 3 -8.35 18.49 -1.38
CA ASP A 3 -7.28 18.04 -0.48
C ASP A 3 -7.29 16.52 -0.32
N ALA A 4 -8.48 15.93 -0.17
CA ALA A 4 -8.64 14.48 -0.08
C ALA A 4 -8.21 13.75 -1.36
N VAL A 5 -8.37 14.38 -2.53
CA VAL A 5 -7.91 13.84 -3.82
C VAL A 5 -6.38 13.91 -3.90
N TYR A 6 -5.80 15.05 -3.53
CA TYR A 6 -4.36 15.24 -3.55
C TYR A 6 -3.63 14.32 -2.56
N ASP A 7 -4.13 14.19 -1.33
CA ASP A 7 -3.62 13.25 -0.33
C ASP A 7 -3.61 11.81 -0.85
N ASN A 8 -4.66 11.43 -1.58
CA ASN A 8 -4.75 10.10 -2.17
C ASN A 8 -3.70 9.87 -3.26
N ILE A 9 -3.43 10.89 -4.09
CA ILE A 9 -2.36 10.84 -5.11
C ILE A 9 -0.99 10.64 -4.43
N LEU A 10 -0.70 11.44 -3.39
CA LEU A 10 0.56 11.33 -2.65
C LEU A 10 0.71 9.96 -1.97
N LEU A 11 -0.36 9.45 -1.36
CA LEU A 11 -0.38 8.14 -0.73
C LEU A 11 -0.09 7.02 -1.73
N ARG A 12 -0.70 7.06 -2.92
CA ARG A 12 -0.47 6.08 -3.98
C ARG A 12 0.96 6.14 -4.53
N SER A 13 1.53 7.34 -4.64
CA SER A 13 2.94 7.51 -4.98
C SER A 13 3.86 6.84 -3.95
N LYS A 14 3.62 7.09 -2.65
CA LYS A 14 4.38 6.44 -1.55
C LYS A 14 4.26 4.92 -1.59
N ILE A 15 3.06 4.40 -1.82
CA ILE A 15 2.83 2.95 -1.97
C ILE A 15 3.68 2.35 -3.09
N LYS A 16 3.69 2.97 -4.28
CA LYS A 16 4.47 2.46 -5.41
C LYS A 16 5.97 2.51 -5.14
N LYS A 17 6.45 3.61 -4.56
CA LYS A 17 7.87 3.73 -4.16
C LYS A 17 8.27 2.63 -3.18
N GLU A 18 7.44 2.37 -2.18
CA GLU A 18 7.71 1.33 -1.18
C GLU A 18 7.76 -0.08 -1.79
N ILE A 19 6.90 -0.40 -2.76
CA ILE A 19 6.97 -1.70 -3.46
C ILE A 19 8.31 -1.86 -4.17
N VAL A 20 8.78 -0.82 -4.89
CA VAL A 20 10.09 -0.85 -5.56
C VAL A 20 11.21 -1.02 -4.55
N ASP A 21 11.21 -0.23 -3.48
CA ASP A 21 12.25 -0.29 -2.45
C ASP A 21 12.31 -1.64 -1.77
N VAL A 22 11.16 -2.26 -1.49
CA VAL A 22 11.12 -3.59 -0.90
C VAL A 22 11.57 -4.65 -1.90
N ALA A 23 11.22 -4.53 -3.18
CA ALA A 23 11.66 -5.48 -4.21
C ALA A 23 13.19 -5.49 -4.32
N GLU A 24 13.80 -4.30 -4.36
CA GLU A 24 15.26 -4.13 -4.39
C GLU A 24 15.92 -4.64 -3.12
N LYS A 25 15.44 -4.22 -1.94
CA LYS A 25 16.01 -4.63 -0.64
C LYS A 25 15.90 -6.12 -0.37
N THR A 26 14.87 -6.78 -0.88
CA THR A 26 14.61 -8.19 -0.63
C THR A 26 15.03 -9.11 -1.77
N ASN A 27 15.43 -8.53 -2.90
CA ASN A 27 15.73 -9.23 -4.15
C ASN A 27 14.58 -10.12 -4.64
N ILE A 28 13.35 -9.60 -4.58
CA ILE A 28 12.12 -10.29 -5.01
C ILE A 28 11.45 -9.44 -6.10
N PRO A 29 11.88 -9.56 -7.37
CA PRO A 29 11.31 -8.77 -8.45
C PRO A 29 9.84 -9.09 -8.73
N ASP A 30 9.36 -10.30 -8.36
CA ASP A 30 7.97 -10.74 -8.57
C ASP A 30 6.91 -9.80 -7.98
N ILE A 31 7.27 -9.00 -6.97
CA ILE A 31 6.32 -8.03 -6.39
C ILE A 31 6.12 -6.79 -7.28
N LEU A 32 6.95 -6.60 -8.30
CA LEU A 32 6.81 -5.58 -9.33
C LEU A 32 5.83 -6.00 -10.43
N GLU A 33 5.51 -7.29 -10.52
CA GLU A 33 4.65 -7.84 -11.57
C GLU A 33 3.18 -7.44 -11.37
N ALA A 34 2.43 -7.52 -12.46
CA ALA A 34 1.03 -7.11 -12.51
C ALA A 34 0.18 -7.81 -11.44
N GLY A 35 0.40 -9.11 -11.21
CA GLY A 35 -0.35 -9.89 -10.23
C GLY A 35 -0.23 -9.34 -8.80
N PHE A 36 0.99 -9.03 -8.37
CA PHE A 36 1.22 -8.45 -7.06
C PHE A 36 0.68 -7.01 -6.97
N ASN A 37 0.82 -6.22 -8.04
CA ASN A 37 0.32 -4.85 -8.07
C ASN A 37 -1.22 -4.79 -7.95
N VAL A 38 -1.94 -5.70 -8.60
CA VAL A 38 -3.40 -5.83 -8.44
C VAL A 38 -3.76 -6.23 -7.00
N LEU A 39 -3.05 -7.21 -6.45
CA LEU A 39 -3.26 -7.65 -5.06
C LEU A 39 -3.01 -6.51 -4.06
N SER A 40 -1.93 -5.75 -4.25
CA SER A 40 -1.57 -4.60 -3.43
C SER A 40 -2.60 -3.48 -3.51
N ASN A 41 -3.12 -3.18 -4.71
CA ASN A 41 -4.19 -2.21 -4.89
C ASN A 41 -5.47 -2.63 -4.15
N ASN A 42 -5.85 -3.92 -4.23
CA ASN A 42 -7.01 -4.44 -3.50
C ASN A 42 -6.85 -4.33 -1.98
N ALA A 43 -5.65 -4.60 -1.45
CA ALA A 43 -5.36 -4.44 -0.04
C ALA A 43 -5.44 -2.97 0.39
N PHE A 44 -4.87 -2.06 -0.41
CA PHE A 44 -4.96 -0.62 -0.20
C PHE A 44 -6.42 -0.14 -0.09
N HIS A 45 -7.30 -0.56 -1.02
CA HIS A 45 -8.72 -0.18 -0.98
C HIS A 45 -9.40 -0.71 0.29
N LYS A 46 -9.24 -1.99 0.61
CA LYS A 46 -9.83 -2.58 1.84
C LYS A 46 -9.38 -1.88 3.12
N ILE A 47 -8.10 -1.53 3.21
CA ILE A 47 -7.55 -0.80 4.35
C ILE A 47 -8.10 0.63 4.38
N SER A 48 -8.15 1.30 3.25
CA SER A 48 -8.69 2.67 3.15
C SER A 48 -10.16 2.73 3.54
N ASP A 49 -10.98 1.78 3.10
CA ASP A 49 -12.40 1.71 3.44
C ASP A 49 -12.59 1.51 4.95
N LYS A 50 -11.82 0.59 5.54
CA LYS A 50 -11.87 0.33 6.98
C LYS A 50 -11.45 1.56 7.79
N VAL A 51 -10.34 2.19 7.45
CA VAL A 51 -9.87 3.41 8.14
C VAL A 51 -10.88 4.55 7.96
N GLY A 52 -11.44 4.73 6.76
CA GLY A 52 -12.45 5.76 6.50
C GLY A 52 -13.71 5.59 7.33
N GLN A 53 -14.13 4.35 7.62
CA GLN A 53 -15.26 4.06 8.52
C GLN A 53 -14.96 4.39 9.98
N GLU A 54 -13.71 4.23 10.43
CA GLU A 54 -13.33 4.40 11.84
C GLU A 54 -13.04 5.87 12.21
N VAL A 55 -12.36 6.62 11.34
CA VAL A 55 -11.82 7.96 11.67
C VAL A 55 -12.26 9.09 10.73
N GLY A 56 -12.93 8.79 9.62
CA GLY A 56 -13.24 9.78 8.58
C GLY A 56 -12.00 10.20 7.76
N LEU A 57 -12.14 11.23 6.93
CA LEU A 57 -11.04 11.78 6.11
C LEU A 57 -10.24 12.84 6.89
N PRO A 58 -8.91 12.97 6.70
CA PRO A 58 -8.07 12.29 5.72
C PRO A 58 -7.41 10.99 6.22
N VAL A 59 -7.33 10.00 5.33
CA VAL A 59 -6.96 8.61 5.66
C VAL A 59 -5.47 8.27 5.48
N GLY A 60 -4.69 9.13 4.83
CA GLY A 60 -3.35 8.76 4.33
C GLY A 60 -2.32 8.37 5.39
N GLU A 61 -2.25 9.14 6.49
CA GLU A 61 -1.29 8.87 7.58
C GLU A 61 -1.57 7.54 8.31
N ARG A 62 -2.83 7.08 8.30
CA ARG A 62 -3.24 5.83 8.95
C ARG A 62 -3.22 4.65 7.99
N VAL A 63 -3.55 4.87 6.72
CA VAL A 63 -3.57 3.82 5.70
C VAL A 63 -2.17 3.33 5.37
N PHE A 64 -1.19 4.22 5.21
CA PHE A 64 0.15 3.82 4.77
C PHE A 64 0.82 2.82 5.74
N PRO A 65 0.89 3.06 7.07
CA PRO A 65 1.52 2.10 7.99
C PRO A 65 0.81 0.74 8.02
N LEU A 66 -0.53 0.73 7.92
CA LEU A 66 -1.32 -0.50 7.89
C LEU A 66 -1.07 -1.29 6.59
N TRP A 67 -1.02 -0.60 5.45
CA TRP A 67 -0.68 -1.21 4.17
C TRP A 67 0.77 -1.69 4.12
N GLN A 68 1.72 -0.93 4.68
CA GLN A 68 3.14 -1.33 4.75
C GLN A 68 3.32 -2.59 5.61
N LYS A 69 2.60 -2.71 6.73
CA LYS A 69 2.56 -3.95 7.51
C LYS A 69 2.06 -5.12 6.68
N TRP A 70 0.96 -4.93 5.94
CA TRP A 70 0.44 -5.94 5.02
C TRP A 70 1.45 -6.35 3.95
N LEU A 71 2.17 -5.38 3.35
CA LEU A 71 3.20 -5.62 2.35
C LEU A 71 4.31 -6.52 2.93
N ASN A 72 4.84 -6.15 4.08
CA ASN A 72 5.92 -6.88 4.75
C ASN A 72 5.49 -8.32 5.09
N ASP A 73 4.25 -8.51 5.54
CA ASP A 73 3.70 -9.85 5.79
C ASP A 73 3.58 -10.70 4.52
N LYS A 74 3.22 -10.08 3.38
CA LYS A 74 3.15 -10.78 2.09
C LYS A 74 4.53 -11.15 1.56
N VAL A 75 5.47 -10.22 1.61
CA VAL A 75 6.85 -10.44 1.15
C VAL A 75 7.53 -11.52 1.99
N ARG A 76 7.32 -11.54 3.31
CA ARG A 76 7.83 -12.61 4.19
C ARG A 76 7.32 -13.99 3.78
N LYS A 77 6.06 -14.11 3.34
CA LYS A 77 5.47 -15.38 2.89
C LYS A 77 5.96 -15.85 1.53
N LEU A 78 6.49 -14.96 0.69
CA LEU A 78 7.09 -15.32 -0.60
C LEU A 78 8.52 -15.86 -0.47
N LYS A 79 9.19 -15.60 0.67
CA LYS A 79 10.53 -16.14 0.97
C LYS A 79 10.52 -17.57 1.50
N ILE A 80 9.35 -18.09 1.88
CA ILE A 80 9.15 -19.43 2.45
C ILE A 80 8.56 -20.31 1.35
#